data_AF-A0A1Q4A0H4-F1
#
_entry.id   AF-A0A1Q4A0H4-F1
#
_cell.length_a   1.000
_cell.length_b   1.000
_cell.length_c   1.000
_cell.angle_alpha   90.00
_cell.angle_beta   90.00
_cell.angle_gamma   90.00
#
_symmetry.space_group_name_H-M   'P 1'
#
loop_
_entity.id
_entity.type
_entity.pdbx_description
1 polymer ?
#
loop_
_entity_poly.entity_id
_entity_poly.type
_entity_poly.pdbx_seq_one_letter_code
_entity_poly.pdbx_strand_id
1 'polypeptide(L)'
;MTTPHSVDAAAAPAASTGEPDARHAAVRGLEGAFSELMGEFRRFYAQAAASVSPGMLPATFKVLSLIQRAGSVTVSGLAERMAADKGQVSRSVTELEDLGLVERVADETDGRIKLISMTAEGQRRLEHARQPYEGRLTDVLADWPLESIERLTGLLHALARGETPEA
;
A
#
# COMPACT_ATOMS: atom_id res chain seq x y z
N MET A 1 33.63 68.33 -27.41
CA MET A 1 32.86 67.79 -26.27
C MET A 1 32.43 66.38 -26.62
N THR A 2 32.87 65.42 -25.81
CA THR A 2 32.17 64.16 -25.45
C THR A 2 32.13 63.00 -26.47
N THR A 3 33.06 62.03 -26.30
CA THR A 3 32.86 60.56 -26.42
C THR A 3 31.77 60.07 -25.43
N PRO A 4 31.17 58.85 -25.48
CA PRO A 4 31.69 57.55 -25.96
C PRO A 4 30.64 56.71 -26.75
N HIS A 5 30.91 55.60 -27.45
CA HIS A 5 31.40 54.23 -27.14
C HIS A 5 30.56 53.42 -26.11
N SER A 6 30.28 52.16 -26.50
CA SER A 6 29.75 51.03 -25.70
C SER A 6 28.21 50.99 -25.53
N VAL A 7 27.49 49.87 -25.59
CA VAL A 7 27.79 48.48 -25.23
C VAL A 7 26.83 47.57 -26.03
N ASP A 8 27.34 46.72 -26.91
CA ASP A 8 27.45 45.25 -26.76
C ASP A 8 26.19 44.51 -26.28
N ALA A 9 25.75 43.59 -27.15
CA ALA A 9 24.71 42.62 -26.91
C ALA A 9 25.31 41.47 -26.08
N ALA A 10 24.97 41.42 -24.80
CA ALA A 10 25.18 40.23 -23.98
C ALA A 10 23.94 40.01 -23.12
N ALA A 11 22.98 39.30 -23.72
CA ALA A 11 21.97 38.58 -22.96
C ALA A 11 22.68 37.46 -22.19
N ALA A 12 22.64 37.54 -20.86
CA ALA A 12 22.97 36.45 -19.95
C ALA A 12 22.19 36.64 -18.64
N PRO A 13 21.85 35.57 -17.92
CA PRO A 13 20.99 34.48 -18.38
C PRO A 13 19.73 34.39 -17.50
N ALA A 14 18.70 33.75 -18.03
CA ALA A 14 17.53 33.30 -17.28
C ALA A 14 17.95 32.21 -16.26
N ALA A 15 18.46 32.61 -15.10
CA ALA A 15 18.74 31.73 -13.98
C ALA A 15 17.52 31.69 -13.04
N SER A 16 16.46 30.98 -13.44
CA SER A 16 15.41 30.50 -12.51
C SER A 16 14.49 29.40 -13.06
N THR A 17 14.74 28.87 -14.26
CA THR A 17 13.86 27.89 -14.92
C THR A 17 14.25 26.43 -14.72
N GLY A 18 15.46 26.12 -14.22
CA GLY A 18 15.96 24.74 -14.13
C GLY A 18 15.56 23.96 -12.86
N GLU A 19 15.42 24.63 -11.72
CA GLU A 19 15.16 23.99 -10.43
C GLU A 19 13.69 23.53 -10.26
N PRO A 20 12.67 24.32 -10.69
CA PRO A 20 11.30 23.83 -10.75
C PRO A 20 11.16 22.65 -11.70
N ASP A 21 11.82 22.67 -12.87
CA ASP A 21 11.70 21.61 -13.87
C ASP A 21 12.33 20.28 -13.40
N ALA A 22 13.52 20.35 -12.79
CA ALA A 22 14.16 19.20 -12.17
C ALA A 22 13.31 18.57 -11.05
N ARG A 23 12.70 19.41 -10.20
CA ARG A 23 11.80 18.94 -9.13
C ARG A 23 10.56 18.24 -9.69
N HIS A 24 9.90 18.81 -10.70
CA HIS A 24 8.74 18.18 -11.33
C HIS A 24 9.12 16.87 -12.04
N ALA A 25 10.28 16.81 -12.70
CA ALA A 25 10.77 15.59 -13.32
C ALA A 25 11.03 14.48 -12.27
N ALA A 26 11.64 14.82 -11.13
CA ALA A 26 11.85 13.87 -10.03
C ALA A 26 10.52 13.34 -9.46
N VAL A 27 9.52 14.21 -9.29
CA VAL A 27 8.18 13.81 -8.82
C VAL A 27 7.50 12.86 -9.83
N ARG A 28 7.55 13.16 -11.13
CA ARG A 28 7.00 12.26 -12.16
C ARG A 28 7.70 10.90 -12.18
N GLY A 29 9.02 10.87 -11.99
CA GLY A 29 9.77 9.63 -11.85
C GLY A 29 9.28 8.79 -10.66
N LEU A 30 9.02 9.45 -9.52
CA LEU A 30 8.45 8.81 -8.33
C LEU A 30 7.04 8.27 -8.60
N GLU A 31 6.16 9.03 -9.28
CA GLU A 31 4.82 8.59 -9.65
C GLU A 31 4.85 7.33 -10.54
N GLY A 32 5.79 7.26 -11.48
CA GLY A 32 6.04 6.09 -12.31
C GLY A 32 6.45 4.87 -11.48
N ALA A 33 7.45 5.02 -10.63
CA ALA A 33 7.91 3.95 -9.74
C ALA A 33 6.80 3.45 -8.80
N PHE A 34 5.97 4.36 -8.27
CA PHE A 34 4.79 4.01 -7.48
C PHE A 34 3.78 3.19 -8.29
N SER A 35 3.53 3.57 -9.54
CA SER A 35 2.58 2.88 -10.40
C SER A 35 3.04 1.45 -10.74
N GLU A 36 4.34 1.26 -10.98
CA GLU A 36 4.95 -0.05 -11.18
C GLU A 36 4.81 -0.94 -9.95
N LEU A 37 5.18 -0.41 -8.78
CA LEU A 37 5.06 -1.10 -7.50
C LEU A 37 3.60 -1.49 -7.21
N MET A 38 2.65 -0.56 -7.41
CA MET A 38 1.23 -0.84 -7.23
C MET A 38 0.71 -1.88 -8.23
N GLY A 39 1.25 -1.92 -9.45
CA GLY A 39 0.97 -2.97 -10.43
C GLY A 39 1.43 -4.35 -9.98
N GLU A 40 2.59 -4.44 -9.34
CA GLU A 40 3.08 -5.69 -8.72
C GLU A 40 2.19 -6.13 -7.56
N PHE A 41 1.87 -5.21 -6.64
CA PHE A 41 0.98 -5.50 -5.51
C PHE A 41 -0.40 -5.98 -5.99
N ARG A 42 -0.97 -5.36 -7.03
CA ARG A 42 -2.25 -5.80 -7.61
C ARG A 42 -2.19 -7.22 -8.16
N ARG A 43 -1.12 -7.56 -8.89
CA ARG A 43 -0.90 -8.92 -9.41
C ARG A 43 -0.78 -9.93 -8.28
N PHE A 44 -0.02 -9.59 -7.24
CA PHE A 44 0.08 -10.41 -6.03
C PHE A 44 -1.29 -10.69 -5.42
N TYR A 45 -2.06 -9.64 -5.09
CA TYR A 45 -3.37 -9.79 -4.44
C TYR A 45 -4.34 -10.61 -5.29
N ALA A 46 -4.30 -10.47 -6.62
CA ALA A 46 -5.14 -11.27 -7.51
C ALA A 46 -4.76 -12.76 -7.49
N GLN A 47 -3.46 -13.08 -7.54
CA GLN A 47 -2.99 -14.46 -7.48
C GLN A 47 -3.24 -15.10 -6.11
N ALA A 48 -2.98 -14.37 -5.03
CA ALA A 48 -3.23 -14.84 -3.68
C ALA A 48 -4.73 -15.08 -3.44
N ALA A 49 -5.60 -14.18 -3.91
CA ALA A 49 -7.05 -14.38 -3.84
C ALA A 49 -7.47 -15.67 -4.57
N ALA A 50 -7.01 -15.87 -5.80
CA ALA A 50 -7.31 -17.08 -6.58
C ALA A 50 -6.79 -18.36 -5.92
N SER A 51 -5.67 -18.30 -5.18
CA SER A 51 -5.14 -19.43 -4.40
C SER A 51 -5.98 -19.76 -3.17
N VAL A 52 -6.70 -18.80 -2.58
CA VAL A 52 -7.59 -19.06 -1.43
C VAL A 52 -8.90 -19.71 -1.90
N SER A 53 -9.48 -19.15 -2.95
CA SER A 53 -10.66 -19.70 -3.62
C SER A 53 -10.73 -19.24 -5.08
N PRO A 54 -11.02 -20.14 -6.04
CA PRO A 54 -11.26 -19.75 -7.43
C PRO A 54 -12.34 -18.67 -7.54
N GLY A 55 -12.05 -17.60 -8.29
CA GLY A 55 -12.98 -16.49 -8.50
C GLY A 55 -13.06 -15.46 -7.35
N MET A 56 -12.32 -15.67 -6.25
CA MET A 56 -12.26 -14.68 -5.16
C MET A 56 -11.70 -13.35 -5.66
N LEU A 57 -12.35 -12.25 -5.26
CA LEU A 57 -11.91 -10.92 -5.61
C LEU A 57 -10.70 -10.49 -4.75
N PRO A 58 -9.75 -9.69 -5.30
CA PRO A 58 -8.63 -9.14 -4.53
C PRO A 58 -9.06 -8.35 -3.28
N ALA A 59 -10.22 -7.70 -3.34
CA ALA A 59 -10.80 -6.97 -2.21
C ALA A 59 -11.23 -7.93 -1.08
N THR A 60 -11.84 -9.07 -1.39
CA THR A 60 -12.21 -10.11 -0.41
C THR A 60 -10.96 -10.68 0.26
N PHE A 61 -9.91 -10.95 -0.51
CA PHE A 61 -8.62 -11.38 0.05
C PHE A 61 -7.99 -10.32 0.98
N LYS A 62 -8.13 -9.02 0.64
CA LYS A 62 -7.69 -7.93 1.52
C LYS A 62 -8.47 -7.91 2.84
N VAL A 63 -9.78 -8.17 2.83
CA VAL A 63 -10.60 -8.31 4.05
C VAL A 63 -10.06 -9.44 4.93
N LEU A 64 -9.85 -10.64 4.36
CA LEU A 64 -9.29 -11.79 5.08
C LEU A 64 -7.93 -11.45 5.71
N SER A 65 -7.06 -10.80 4.94
CA SER A 65 -5.75 -10.35 5.41
C SER A 65 -5.82 -9.33 6.56
N LEU A 66 -6.82 -8.45 6.56
CA LEU A 66 -7.01 -7.47 7.63
C LEU A 66 -7.57 -8.10 8.90
N ILE A 67 -8.47 -9.07 8.77
CA ILE A 67 -9.00 -9.83 9.92
C ILE A 67 -7.84 -10.53 10.65
N GLN A 68 -6.94 -11.18 9.90
CA GLN A 68 -5.74 -11.81 10.49
C GLN A 68 -4.87 -10.85 11.30
N ARG A 69 -4.68 -9.62 10.80
CA ARG A 69 -3.85 -8.62 11.48
C ARG A 69 -4.53 -7.99 12.69
N ALA A 70 -5.85 -7.90 12.67
CA ALA A 70 -6.64 -7.29 13.74
C ALA A 70 -7.05 -8.29 14.84
N GLY A 71 -7.01 -9.60 14.56
CA GLY A 71 -7.49 -10.66 15.46
C GLY A 71 -9.01 -10.75 15.44
N SER A 72 -9.68 -9.87 16.18
CA SER A 72 -11.15 -9.75 16.22
C SER A 72 -11.57 -8.34 15.86
N VAL A 73 -12.46 -8.19 14.87
CA VAL A 73 -12.83 -6.88 14.33
C VAL A 73 -14.28 -6.83 13.86
N THR A 74 -14.94 -5.69 14.00
CA THR A 74 -16.30 -5.51 13.47
C THR A 74 -16.28 -5.21 11.97
N VAL A 75 -17.40 -5.44 11.28
CA VAL A 75 -17.57 -5.04 9.87
C VAL A 75 -17.37 -3.53 9.69
N SER A 76 -17.83 -2.71 10.63
CA SER A 76 -17.61 -1.26 10.59
C SER A 76 -16.12 -0.91 10.70
N GLY A 77 -15.39 -1.55 11.63
CA GLY A 77 -13.96 -1.33 11.78
C GLY A 77 -13.14 -1.80 10.57
N LEU A 78 -13.58 -2.85 9.89
CA LEU A 78 -13.00 -3.26 8.60
C LEU A 78 -13.26 -2.22 7.50
N ALA A 79 -14.48 -1.70 7.40
CA ALA A 79 -14.85 -0.68 6.42
C ALA A 79 -14.01 0.60 6.56
N GLU A 80 -13.82 1.07 7.80
CA GLU A 80 -12.96 2.21 8.11
C GLU A 80 -11.51 1.98 7.67
N ARG A 81 -10.94 0.82 8.03
CA ARG A 81 -9.55 0.46 7.66
C ARG A 81 -9.36 0.27 6.15
N MET A 82 -10.41 -0.12 5.45
CA MET A 82 -10.38 -0.31 4.00
C MET A 82 -10.68 0.96 3.21
N ALA A 83 -11.18 2.02 3.87
CA ALA A 83 -11.81 3.15 3.21
C ALA A 83 -12.85 2.70 2.17
N ALA A 84 -13.69 1.72 2.54
CA ALA A 84 -14.67 1.08 1.67
C ALA A 84 -16.08 1.15 2.27
N ASP A 85 -17.10 0.99 1.42
CA ASP A 85 -18.48 0.96 1.88
C ASP A 85 -18.77 -0.29 2.73
N LYS A 86 -19.58 -0.11 3.78
CA LYS A 86 -19.93 -1.17 4.72
C LYS A 86 -20.64 -2.35 4.05
N GLY A 87 -21.45 -2.10 3.02
CA GLY A 87 -22.11 -3.15 2.24
C GLY A 87 -21.14 -3.97 1.40
N GLN A 88 -20.08 -3.36 0.86
CA GLN A 88 -19.01 -4.10 0.17
C GLN A 88 -18.22 -5.00 1.12
N VAL A 89 -17.83 -4.47 2.28
CA VAL A 89 -17.12 -5.25 3.30
C VAL A 89 -18.03 -6.36 3.85
N SER A 90 -19.30 -6.07 4.11
CA SER A 90 -20.25 -7.08 4.59
C SER A 90 -20.39 -8.25 3.61
N ARG A 91 -20.49 -7.98 2.30
CA ARG A 91 -20.53 -9.03 1.28
C ARG A 91 -19.27 -9.87 1.25
N SER A 92 -18.11 -9.23 1.36
CA SER A 92 -16.82 -9.93 1.43
C SER A 92 -16.73 -10.82 2.67
N VAL A 93 -17.20 -10.34 3.82
CA VAL A 93 -17.23 -11.14 5.06
C VAL A 93 -18.19 -12.33 4.90
N THR A 94 -19.38 -12.14 4.34
CA THR A 94 -20.32 -13.24 4.08
C THR A 94 -19.71 -14.29 3.15
N GLU A 95 -19.05 -13.88 2.06
CA GLU A 95 -18.33 -14.81 1.17
C GLU A 95 -17.27 -15.62 1.93
N LEU A 96 -16.49 -14.96 2.81
CA LEU A 96 -15.48 -15.64 3.62
C LEU A 96 -16.07 -16.60 4.66
N GLU A 97 -17.23 -16.27 5.23
CA GLU A 97 -17.97 -17.16 6.15
C GLU A 97 -18.52 -18.37 5.42
N ASP A 98 -19.11 -18.19 4.23
CA ASP A 98 -19.62 -19.27 3.39
C ASP A 98 -18.51 -20.24 2.97
N LEU A 99 -17.29 -19.73 2.81
CA LEU A 99 -16.08 -20.52 2.56
C LEU A 99 -15.49 -21.16 3.83
N GLY A 100 -16.05 -20.89 5.01
CA GLY A 100 -15.58 -21.39 6.31
C GLY A 100 -14.26 -20.78 6.80
N LEU A 101 -13.85 -19.64 6.24
CA LEU A 101 -12.56 -19.01 6.53
C LEU A 101 -12.63 -18.04 7.72
N VAL A 102 -13.82 -17.52 7.99
CA VAL A 102 -14.08 -16.63 9.13
C VAL A 102 -15.41 -16.98 9.78
N GLU A 103 -15.62 -16.49 11.00
CA GLU A 103 -16.86 -16.68 11.76
C GLU A 103 -17.27 -15.40 12.49
N ARG A 104 -18.58 -15.24 12.71
CA ARG A 104 -19.15 -14.18 13.55
C ARG A 104 -19.32 -14.66 14.98
N VAL A 105 -18.56 -14.08 15.88
CA VAL A 105 -18.63 -14.33 17.32
C VAL A 105 -19.32 -13.14 18.00
N ALA A 106 -20.15 -13.41 19.01
CA ALA A 106 -20.67 -12.33 19.85
C ALA A 106 -19.55 -11.76 20.71
N ASP A 107 -19.51 -10.43 20.88
CA ASP A 107 -18.58 -9.81 21.82
C ASP A 107 -18.92 -10.26 23.26
N GLU A 108 -17.90 -10.58 24.05
CA GLU A 108 -18.05 -11.07 25.43
C GLU A 108 -18.60 -9.99 26.38
N THR A 109 -18.41 -8.71 26.03
CA THR A 109 -18.81 -7.55 26.82
C THR A 109 -20.19 -7.02 26.41
N ASP A 110 -20.51 -7.06 25.11
CA ASP A 110 -21.84 -6.71 24.59
C ASP A 110 -22.23 -7.64 23.43
N GLY A 111 -23.02 -8.68 23.73
CA GLY A 111 -23.42 -9.69 22.74
C GLY A 111 -24.24 -9.17 21.54
N ARG A 112 -24.64 -7.88 21.54
CA ARG A 112 -25.22 -7.21 20.37
C ARG A 112 -24.16 -6.90 19.30
N ILE A 113 -22.90 -6.78 19.71
CA ILE A 113 -21.76 -6.60 18.81
C ILE A 113 -21.37 -7.96 18.25
N LYS A 114 -21.19 -8.01 16.92
CA LYS A 114 -20.65 -9.17 16.22
C LYS A 114 -19.24 -8.87 15.75
N LEU A 115 -18.29 -9.61 16.29
CA LEU A 115 -16.90 -9.61 15.89
C LEU A 115 -16.70 -10.67 14.80
N ILE A 116 -15.85 -10.35 13.84
CA ILE A 116 -15.36 -11.30 12.85
C ILE A 116 -14.03 -11.84 13.35
N SER A 117 -13.95 -13.15 13.48
CA SER A 117 -12.74 -13.88 13.83
C SER A 117 -12.38 -14.84 12.71
N MET A 118 -11.11 -15.13 12.56
CA MET A 118 -10.65 -16.07 11.54
C MET A 118 -10.63 -17.50 12.08
N THR A 119 -11.04 -18.45 11.25
CA THR A 119 -11.01 -19.87 11.60
C THR A 119 -9.60 -20.45 11.38
N ALA A 120 -9.36 -21.64 11.92
CA ALA A 120 -8.11 -22.36 11.65
C ALA A 120 -7.89 -22.65 10.15
N GLU A 121 -8.98 -22.92 9.42
CA GLU A 121 -8.92 -23.12 7.97
C GLU A 121 -8.63 -21.80 7.23
N GLY A 122 -9.23 -20.69 7.66
CA GLY A 122 -8.91 -19.36 7.15
C GLY A 122 -7.44 -19.01 7.31
N GLN A 123 -6.88 -19.24 8.50
CA GLN A 123 -5.46 -19.02 8.79
C GLN A 123 -4.58 -19.89 7.86
N ARG A 124 -4.89 -21.18 7.73
CA ARG A 124 -4.13 -22.12 6.88
C ARG A 124 -4.13 -21.71 5.41
N ARG A 125 -5.30 -21.33 4.85
CA ARG A 125 -5.38 -20.91 3.44
C ARG A 125 -4.72 -19.56 3.21
N LEU A 126 -4.85 -18.63 4.15
CA LEU A 126 -4.20 -17.33 4.06
C LEU A 126 -2.69 -17.47 4.05
N GLU A 127 -2.14 -18.33 4.91
CA GLU A 127 -0.70 -18.63 4.95
C GLU A 127 -0.24 -19.23 3.62
N HIS A 128 -0.91 -20.27 3.13
CA HIS A 128 -0.59 -20.90 1.85
C HIS A 128 -0.64 -19.91 0.68
N ALA A 129 -1.62 -19.00 0.66
CA ALA A 129 -1.74 -17.98 -0.37
C ALA A 129 -0.62 -16.91 -0.30
N ARG A 130 0.00 -16.73 0.87
CA ARG A 130 1.11 -15.79 1.09
C ARG A 130 2.48 -16.41 0.85
N GLN A 131 2.65 -17.72 1.04
CA GLN A 131 3.93 -18.42 0.88
C GLN A 131 4.73 -18.06 -0.38
N PRO A 132 4.16 -17.93 -1.59
CA PRO A 132 4.94 -17.59 -2.78
C PRO A 132 5.57 -16.18 -2.75
N TYR A 133 5.18 -15.36 -1.78
CA TYR A 133 5.57 -13.97 -1.60
C TYR A 133 6.28 -13.73 -0.28
N GLU A 134 6.26 -14.71 0.63
CA GLU A 134 7.14 -14.74 1.78
C GLU A 134 8.59 -14.83 1.31
N GLY A 135 9.48 -14.05 1.91
CA GLY A 135 10.88 -13.97 1.48
C GLY A 135 11.13 -13.16 0.20
N ARG A 136 10.13 -12.90 -0.66
CA ARG A 136 10.36 -12.17 -1.91
C ARG A 136 11.01 -10.79 -1.71
N LEU A 137 10.55 -10.02 -0.72
CA LEU A 137 11.16 -8.73 -0.42
C LEU A 137 12.58 -8.89 0.13
N THR A 138 12.82 -9.93 0.92
CA THR A 138 14.16 -10.31 1.40
C THR A 138 15.08 -10.65 0.23
N ASP A 139 14.60 -11.40 -0.76
CA ASP A 139 15.36 -11.79 -1.95
C ASP A 139 15.66 -10.57 -2.85
N VAL A 140 14.66 -9.72 -3.08
CA VAL A 140 14.83 -8.48 -3.88
C VAL A 140 15.83 -7.52 -3.23
N LEU A 141 15.85 -7.48 -1.89
CA LEU A 141 16.73 -6.62 -1.11
C LEU A 141 18.04 -7.33 -0.70
N ALA A 142 18.28 -8.57 -1.11
CA ALA A 142 19.40 -9.37 -0.62
C ALA A 142 20.76 -8.70 -0.90
N ASP A 143 20.87 -8.04 -2.06
CA ASP A 143 22.08 -7.35 -2.49
C ASP A 143 22.06 -5.84 -2.17
N TRP A 144 21.04 -5.34 -1.47
CA TRP A 144 20.94 -3.92 -1.13
C TRP A 144 21.77 -3.59 0.12
N PRO A 145 22.51 -2.47 0.13
CA PRO A 145 23.12 -1.95 1.35
C PRO A 145 22.06 -1.67 2.42
N LEU A 146 22.38 -1.98 3.69
CA LEU A 146 21.49 -1.77 4.83
C LEU A 146 21.00 -0.31 4.90
N GLU A 147 21.90 0.64 4.68
CA GLU A 147 21.61 2.08 4.74
C GLU A 147 20.56 2.48 3.68
N SER A 148 20.55 1.82 2.53
CA SER A 148 19.55 2.07 1.48
C SER A 148 18.16 1.57 1.89
N ILE A 149 18.09 0.41 2.56
CA ILE A 149 16.85 -0.16 3.08
C ILE A 149 16.28 0.72 4.20
N GLU A 150 17.13 1.16 5.13
CA GLU A 150 16.74 2.05 6.23
C GLU A 150 16.25 3.40 5.70
N ARG A 151 16.98 4.00 4.75
CA ARG A 151 16.59 5.25 4.10
C ARG A 151 15.26 5.13 3.38
N LEU A 152 15.07 4.10 2.55
CA LEU A 152 13.81 3.88 1.84
C LEU A 152 12.65 3.72 2.83
N THR A 153 12.86 2.99 3.92
CA THR A 153 11.87 2.81 4.99
C THR A 153 11.47 4.15 5.60
N GLY A 154 12.44 5.00 5.94
CA GLY A 154 12.20 6.35 6.47
C GLY A 154 11.41 7.23 5.49
N LEU A 155 11.81 7.23 4.21
CA LEU A 155 11.13 7.99 3.15
C LEU A 155 9.68 7.54 2.93
N LEU A 156 9.42 6.23 2.91
CA LEU A 156 8.07 5.69 2.76
C LEU A 156 7.17 6.06 3.95
N HIS A 157 7.69 6.02 5.18
CA HIS A 157 6.94 6.47 6.35
C HIS A 157 6.64 7.97 6.34
N ALA A 158 7.60 8.80 5.93
CA ALA A 158 7.40 10.23 5.79
C ALA A 158 6.33 10.53 4.71
N LEU A 159 6.44 9.88 3.55
CA LEU A 159 5.48 10.01 2.45
C LEU A 159 4.06 9.57 2.86
N ALA A 160 3.92 8.43 3.56
CA ALA A 160 2.63 7.94 4.02
C ALA A 160 1.94 8.88 5.02
N ARG A 161 2.70 9.71 5.75
CA ARG A 161 2.21 10.68 6.74
C ARG A 161 2.14 12.11 6.20
N GLY A 162 2.65 12.36 4.99
CA GLY A 162 2.77 13.70 4.42
C GLY A 162 3.82 14.58 5.13
N GLU A 163 4.81 13.97 5.75
CA GLU A 163 5.86 14.65 6.51
C GLU A 163 7.14 14.83 5.67
N THR A 164 7.97 15.80 6.06
CA THR A 164 9.32 15.95 5.50
C THR A 164 10.27 15.01 6.24
N PRO A 165 10.98 14.09 5.55
CA PRO A 165 11.93 13.19 6.19
C PRO A 165 13.14 13.97 6.76
N GLU A 166 13.68 13.49 7.88
CA GLU A 166 14.96 14.00 8.41
C GLU A 166 16.11 13.65 7.44
N ALA A 167 17.06 14.57 7.31
CA ALA A 167 18.13 14.54 6.31
C ALA A 167 19.21 13.49 6.60
#